data_AF-A0A0N9DS19-F1
#
_entry.id   AF-A0A0N9DS19-F1
#
_cell.length_a   1.000
_cell.length_b   1.000
_cell.length_c   1.000
_cell.angle_alpha   90.00
_cell.angle_beta   90.00
_cell.angle_gamma   90.00
#
_symmetry.space_group_name_H-M   'P 1'
#
loop_
_entity.id
_entity.type
_entity.pdbx_description
1 polymer ?
#
loop_
_entity_poly.entity_id
_entity_poly.type
_entity_poly.pdbx_seq_one_letter_code
_entity_poly.pdbx_strand_id
1 'polypeptide(L)'
;MPEQHPPITETTTGAASNGCPVVGHMKYPVEGGGNQDWWPNRLNLKVLHQNPAVADPMGAAFDYAAEVATIDVDALTRDIEEVMTTSQPWWPADYGHYGPLFIRMA
;
A
#
# COMPACT_ATOMS: atom_id res chain seq x y z
N MET A 1 31.14 15.48 26.44
CA MET A 1 31.76 14.29 25.81
C MET A 1 30.98 14.04 24.53
N PRO A 2 31.58 14.05 23.32
CA PRO A 2 30.85 13.63 22.14
C PRO A 2 30.54 12.14 22.29
N GLU A 3 29.26 11.76 22.22
CA GLU A 3 28.87 10.35 22.20
C GLU A 3 29.48 9.70 20.96
N GLN A 4 30.43 8.80 21.19
CA GLN A 4 31.02 7.98 20.13
C GLN A 4 30.00 6.90 19.79
N HIS A 5 29.29 7.08 18.68
CA HIS A 5 28.46 6.02 18.13
C HIS A 5 29.38 4.89 17.63
N PRO A 6 29.21 3.65 18.11
CA PRO A 6 30.03 2.53 17.70
C PRO A 6 29.89 2.27 16.18
N PRO A 7 30.94 1.76 15.51
CA PRO A 7 30.87 1.38 14.10
C PRO A 7 29.83 0.25 13.90
N ILE A 8 28.92 0.49 12.97
CA ILE A 8 27.68 -0.25 12.71
C ILE A 8 27.81 -1.71 12.24
N THR A 9 29.02 -2.29 12.22
CA THR A 9 29.15 -3.74 12.00
C THR A 9 28.54 -4.55 13.15
N GLU A 10 28.45 -3.98 14.36
CA GLU A 10 27.90 -4.67 15.54
C GLU A 10 26.39 -4.42 15.77
N THR A 11 25.78 -3.39 15.17
CA THR A 11 24.33 -3.13 15.31
C THR A 11 23.46 -3.99 14.39
N THR A 12 24.06 -4.84 13.54
CA THR A 12 23.34 -5.80 12.68
C THR A 12 23.15 -7.17 13.35
N THR A 13 22.98 -7.21 14.68
CA THR A 13 22.46 -8.41 15.38
C THR A 13 21.34 -8.02 16.34
N GLY A 14 20.32 -7.32 15.82
CA GLY A 14 19.02 -7.18 16.48
C GLY A 14 18.04 -8.17 15.88
N ALA A 15 17.39 -8.99 16.73
CA ALA A 15 16.45 -10.02 16.30
C ALA A 15 15.34 -9.44 15.40
N ALA A 16 15.27 -9.94 14.17
CA ALA A 16 14.25 -9.59 13.20
C ALA A 16 12.88 -10.10 13.68
N SER A 17 12.04 -9.21 14.23
CA SER A 17 10.63 -9.54 14.47
C SER A 17 9.76 -9.39 13.22
N ASN A 18 10.25 -8.71 12.16
CA ASN A 18 9.53 -8.51 10.89
C ASN A 18 10.46 -8.42 9.65
N GLY A 19 11.68 -8.97 9.72
CA GLY A 19 12.59 -8.96 8.58
C GLY A 19 12.26 -10.10 7.61
N CYS A 20 12.00 -9.80 6.34
CA CYS A 20 11.80 -10.83 5.33
C CYS A 20 13.08 -11.70 5.25
N PRO A 21 13.00 -13.03 5.48
CA PRO A 21 14.16 -13.88 5.69
C PRO A 21 15.04 -14.06 4.44
N VAL A 22 14.50 -13.76 3.26
CA VAL A 22 15.24 -13.74 1.98
C VAL A 22 15.78 -12.33 1.67
N VAL A 23 15.25 -11.29 2.32
CA VAL A 23 15.74 -9.89 2.25
C VAL A 23 16.66 -9.59 3.43
N GLY A 24 17.32 -10.62 3.97
CA GLY A 24 18.64 -10.47 4.62
C GLY A 24 19.75 -10.24 3.60
N HIS A 25 19.45 -9.54 2.50
CA HIS A 25 20.41 -9.27 1.45
C HIS A 25 21.38 -8.20 1.93
N MET A 26 22.66 -8.58 1.96
CA MET A 26 23.76 -7.63 1.87
C MET A 26 23.40 -6.58 0.81
N LYS A 27 23.30 -5.32 1.23
CA LYS A 27 23.12 -4.17 0.34
C LYS A 27 24.21 -4.27 -0.73
N TYR A 28 23.83 -4.29 -2.02
CA TYR A 28 24.81 -4.17 -3.12
C TYR A 28 25.69 -2.93 -2.84
N PRO A 29 26.98 -2.90 -3.22
CA PRO A 29 27.93 -1.84 -2.83
C PRO A 29 27.57 -0.42 -3.30
N VAL A 30 26.47 -0.26 -4.03
CA VAL A 30 25.88 1.02 -4.48
C VAL A 30 24.72 1.52 -3.61
N GLU A 31 24.23 0.73 -2.66
CA GLU A 31 23.12 1.10 -1.77
C GLU A 31 23.62 1.20 -0.32
N GLY A 32 24.24 2.34 0.01
CA GLY A 32 24.37 2.75 1.41
C GLY A 32 23.00 2.78 2.08
N GLY A 33 22.95 2.62 3.41
CA GLY A 33 21.71 2.81 4.15
C GLY A 33 21.05 4.14 3.82
N GLY A 34 19.73 4.13 3.69
CA GLY A 34 18.99 5.34 3.36
C GLY A 34 19.21 6.39 4.44
N ASN A 35 18.98 7.67 4.14
CA ASN A 35 19.18 8.75 5.13
C ASN A 35 18.38 8.56 6.43
N GLN A 36 17.35 7.71 6.45
CA GLN A 36 16.63 7.36 7.68
C GLN A 36 17.42 6.41 8.60
N ASP A 37 18.27 5.56 8.05
CA ASP A 37 19.13 4.66 8.82
C ASP A 37 20.19 5.48 9.59
N TRP A 38 20.70 6.54 8.95
CA TRP A 38 21.73 7.42 9.51
C TRP A 38 21.18 8.48 10.47
N TRP A 39 19.98 9.00 10.21
CA TRP A 39 19.34 10.04 11.02
C TRP A 39 17.88 9.66 11.32
N PRO A 40 17.63 8.72 12.23
CA PRO A 40 16.27 8.21 12.49
C PRO A 40 15.31 9.29 13.02
N ASN A 41 15.82 10.33 13.69
CA ASN A 41 15.02 11.41 14.28
C ASN A 41 14.86 12.63 13.36
N ARG A 42 15.25 12.55 12.08
CA ARG A 42 15.11 13.68 11.14
C ARG A 42 13.65 13.95 10.79
N LEU A 43 13.33 15.22 10.51
CA LEU A 43 11.99 15.61 10.09
C LEU A 43 11.58 14.91 8.79
N ASN A 44 10.39 14.29 8.79
CA ASN A 44 9.87 13.55 7.64
C ASN A 44 9.07 14.46 6.70
N LEU A 45 9.70 14.92 5.62
CA LEU A 45 9.04 15.74 4.58
C LEU A 45 8.32 14.91 3.49
N LYS A 46 8.37 13.57 3.54
CA LYS A 46 7.73 12.74 2.51
C LYS A 46 6.21 12.93 2.46
N VAL A 47 5.60 13.27 3.58
CA VAL A 47 4.15 13.51 3.68
C VAL A 47 3.69 14.67 2.79
N LEU A 48 4.55 15.67 2.56
CA LEU A 48 4.22 16.85 1.75
C LEU A 48 4.22 16.55 0.24
N HIS A 49 4.74 15.40 -0.17
CA HIS A 49 4.83 14.99 -1.57
C HIS A 49 4.00 13.72 -1.84
N GLN A 50 3.01 13.43 -0.99
CA GLN A 50 2.05 12.37 -1.25
C GLN A 50 1.07 12.81 -2.35
N ASN A 51 0.70 11.87 -3.23
CA ASN A 51 -0.29 12.05 -4.30
C ASN A 51 -0.02 13.27 -5.21
N PRO A 52 1.18 13.42 -5.79
CA PRO A 52 1.46 14.52 -6.69
C PRO A 52 0.67 14.35 -8.01
N ALA A 53 0.27 15.45 -8.65
CA ALA A 53 -0.50 15.42 -9.90
C ALA A 53 0.20 14.64 -11.05
N VAL A 54 1.54 14.56 -11.04
CA VAL A 54 2.31 13.78 -12.02
C VAL A 54 2.11 12.26 -11.87
N ALA A 55 1.72 11.80 -10.67
CA ALA A 55 1.43 10.40 -10.39
C ALA A 55 -0.06 10.05 -10.61
N ASP A 56 -0.91 11.05 -10.86
CA ASP A 56 -2.32 10.83 -11.15
C ASP A 56 -2.51 10.35 -12.59
N PRO A 57 -3.02 9.12 -12.82
CA PRO A 57 -3.23 8.60 -14.17
C PRO A 57 -4.42 9.24 -14.90
N MET A 58 -5.34 9.91 -14.19
CA MET A 58 -6.56 10.46 -14.79
C MET A 58 -6.33 11.84 -15.44
N GLY A 59 -5.26 12.53 -15.05
CA GLY A 59 -4.86 13.82 -15.59
C GLY A 59 -5.63 15.00 -15.00
N ALA A 60 -5.06 16.20 -15.16
CA ALA A 60 -5.49 17.41 -14.44
C ALA A 60 -6.88 17.94 -14.81
N ALA A 61 -7.47 17.47 -15.91
CA ALA A 61 -8.78 17.92 -16.39
C ALA A 61 -9.93 17.01 -15.93
N PHE A 62 -9.65 15.88 -15.29
CA PHE A 62 -10.65 14.92 -14.87
C PHE A 62 -11.37 15.39 -13.58
N ASP A 63 -12.70 15.44 -13.61
CA ASP A 63 -13.54 15.78 -12.45
C ASP A 63 -14.35 14.56 -12.02
N TYR A 64 -13.86 13.86 -10.99
CA TYR A 64 -14.51 12.66 -10.47
C TYR A 64 -15.95 12.92 -9.98
N ALA A 65 -16.22 14.08 -9.37
CA ALA A 65 -17.55 14.36 -8.84
C ALA A 65 -18.57 14.59 -9.96
N ALA A 66 -18.15 15.27 -11.03
CA ALA A 66 -18.97 15.43 -12.23
C ALA A 66 -19.28 14.09 -12.89
N GLU A 67 -18.28 13.21 -13.05
CA GLU A 67 -18.47 11.90 -13.68
C GLU A 67 -19.37 10.98 -12.83
N VAL A 68 -19.18 10.94 -11.50
CA VAL A 68 -20.03 10.14 -10.60
C VAL A 68 -21.50 10.58 -10.67
N ALA A 69 -21.76 11.88 -10.85
CA ALA A 69 -23.13 12.38 -11.00
C ALA A 69 -23.83 11.90 -12.29
N THR A 70 -23.08 11.38 -13.26
CA THR A 70 -23.63 10.82 -14.51
C THR A 70 -23.91 9.32 -14.45
N ILE A 71 -23.49 8.64 -13.38
CA ILE A 71 -23.63 7.18 -13.24
C ILE A 71 -25.10 6.79 -13.05
N ASP A 72 -25.53 5.74 -13.74
CA ASP A 72 -26.79 5.04 -13.46
C ASP A 72 -26.62 4.16 -12.21
N VAL A 73 -27.02 4.70 -11.05
CA VAL A 73 -26.90 4.04 -9.75
C VAL A 73 -27.81 2.81 -9.64
N ASP A 74 -28.95 2.81 -10.33
CA ASP A 74 -29.88 1.68 -10.32
C ASP A 74 -29.31 0.52 -11.14
N ALA A 75 -28.67 0.80 -12.28
CA ALA A 75 -27.92 -0.22 -13.01
C ALA A 75 -26.75 -0.76 -12.19
N LEU A 76 -25.92 0.11 -11.61
CA LEU A 76 -24.78 -0.30 -10.80
C LEU A 76 -25.19 -1.20 -9.63
N THR A 77 -26.27 -0.85 -8.94
CA THR A 77 -26.77 -1.63 -7.80
C THR A 77 -27.22 -3.03 -8.24
N ARG A 78 -27.96 -3.14 -9.35
CA ARG A 78 -28.38 -4.43 -9.92
C ARG A 78 -27.17 -5.29 -10.31
N ASP A 79 -26.17 -4.68 -10.93
CA ASP A 79 -24.96 -5.40 -11.35
C ASP A 79 -24.18 -5.94 -10.12
N ILE A 80 -24.13 -5.19 -9.01
CA ILE A 80 -23.53 -5.65 -7.76
C ILE A 80 -24.31 -6.83 -7.17
N GLU A 81 -25.64 -6.78 -7.16
CA GLU A 81 -26.51 -7.87 -6.70
C GLU A 81 -26.34 -9.14 -7.54
N GLU A 82 -26.14 -9.00 -8.85
CA GLU A 82 -25.85 -10.13 -9.75
C GLU A 82 -24.48 -10.75 -9.45
N VAL A 83 -23.43 -9.94 -9.35
CA VAL A 83 -22.06 -10.40 -9.03
C VAL A 83 -22.05 -11.16 -7.71
N MET A 84 -22.84 -10.69 -6.73
CA MET A 84 -22.97 -11.31 -5.42
C MET A 84 -23.34 -12.80 -5.46
N THR A 85 -24.01 -13.30 -6.51
CA THR A 85 -24.38 -14.72 -6.66
C THR A 85 -23.72 -15.41 -7.86
N THR A 86 -22.90 -14.67 -8.61
CA THR A 86 -22.18 -15.19 -9.78
C THR A 86 -20.80 -15.72 -9.39
N SER A 87 -20.78 -16.93 -8.84
CA SER A 87 -19.56 -17.58 -8.33
C SER A 87 -18.50 -17.80 -9.42
N GLN A 88 -17.28 -17.37 -9.13
CA GLN A 88 -16.11 -17.53 -9.99
C GLN A 88 -15.29 -18.78 -9.61
N PRO A 89 -14.80 -19.58 -10.59
CA PRO A 89 -14.11 -20.84 -10.29
C PRO A 89 -12.75 -20.66 -9.60
N TRP A 90 -12.10 -19.52 -9.80
CA TRP A 90 -10.81 -19.19 -9.17
C TRP A 90 -10.96 -18.68 -7.73
N TRP A 91 -12.17 -18.27 -7.34
CA TRP A 91 -12.52 -17.89 -5.96
C TRP A 91 -14.00 -18.16 -5.68
N PRO A 92 -14.40 -19.42 -5.42
CA PRO A 92 -15.80 -19.78 -5.30
C PRO A 92 -16.53 -19.02 -4.19
N ALA A 93 -17.80 -18.70 -4.42
CA ALA A 93 -18.63 -18.01 -3.44
C ALA A 93 -19.06 -18.97 -2.32
N ASP A 94 -18.82 -18.59 -1.07
CA ASP A 94 -19.31 -19.35 0.08
C ASP A 94 -20.84 -19.35 0.08
N TYR A 95 -21.44 -20.53 0.25
CA TYR A 95 -22.90 -20.70 0.19
C TYR A 95 -23.55 -20.24 -1.14
N GLY A 96 -22.76 -20.09 -2.20
CA GLY A 96 -23.20 -19.53 -3.48
C GLY A 96 -23.39 -18.00 -3.46
N HIS A 97 -22.86 -17.29 -2.45
CA HIS A 97 -23.05 -15.85 -2.33
C HIS A 97 -21.85 -15.11 -1.71
N TYR A 98 -21.32 -14.09 -2.39
CA TYR A 98 -20.21 -13.25 -1.90
C TYR A 98 -20.61 -12.21 -0.84
N GLY A 99 -21.86 -12.20 -0.38
CA GLY A 99 -22.36 -11.17 0.53
C GLY A 99 -21.54 -11.02 1.81
N PRO A 100 -21.27 -12.11 2.55
CA PRO A 100 -20.41 -12.05 3.74
C PRO A 100 -18.99 -11.54 3.45
N LEU A 101 -18.43 -11.87 2.28
CA LEU A 101 -17.11 -11.39 1.85
C LEU A 101 -17.12 -9.88 1.58
N PHE A 102 -18.12 -9.38 0.84
CA PHE A 102 -18.22 -7.95 0.51
C PHE A 102 -18.48 -7.09 1.75
N ILE A 103 -19.27 -7.59 2.71
CA ILE A 103 -19.48 -6.90 4.01
C ILE A 103 -18.18 -6.73 4.78
N ARG A 104 -17.28 -7.73 4.74
CA ARG A 104 -15.98 -7.65 5.42
C ARG A 104 -15.01 -6.66 4.74
N MET A 105 -15.14 -6.47 3.44
CA MET A 105 -14.25 -5.64 2.63
C MET A 105 -14.55 -4.15 2.76
N ALA A 106 -15.84 -3.79 2.81
CA ALA A 106 -16.32 -2.42 2.94
C ALA A 106 -16.00 -1.82 4.33
#